data_AF-S2FEA5-F1
#
_entry.id   AF-S2FEA5-F1
#
_cell.length_a   1.000
_cell.length_b   1.000
_cell.length_c   1.000
_cell.angle_alpha   90.00
_cell.angle_beta   90.00
_cell.angle_gamma   90.00
#
_symmetry.space_group_name_H-M   'P 1'
#
loop_
_entity.id
_entity.type
_entity.pdbx_description
1 polymer ?
#
loop_
_entity_poly.entity_id
_entity_poly.type
_entity_poly.pdbx_seq_one_letter_code
_entity_poly.pdbx_strand_id
1 'polypeptide(L)'
;MTPRAAPANELSPQEPRRVLEVANQPEFASLPPHQIVARLADQGTWLASESTFYRVLREAEQRHPRGRSRPPVKRALTTHVADGPNQLWCWDITWLLTTVKGRYFY
;
A
#
# COMPACT_ATOMS: atom_id res chain seq x y z
N MET A 1 -23.86 -17.00 20.40
CA MET A 1 -23.03 -15.99 19.73
C MET A 1 -23.70 -14.64 19.94
N THR A 2 -23.24 -13.88 20.93
CA THR A 2 -23.85 -12.59 21.30
C THR A 2 -23.32 -11.50 20.35
N PRO A 3 -24.18 -10.75 19.65
CA PRO A 3 -23.71 -9.68 18.77
C PRO A 3 -23.04 -8.60 19.62
N ARG A 4 -21.83 -8.18 19.22
CA ARG A 4 -21.07 -7.14 19.90
C ARG A 4 -21.78 -5.81 19.73
N ALA A 5 -22.11 -5.14 20.84
CA ALA A 5 -22.73 -3.82 20.83
C ALA A 5 -21.87 -2.83 20.03
N ALA A 6 -22.53 -1.94 19.29
CA ALA A 6 -21.87 -0.89 18.53
C ALA A 6 -21.01 -0.02 19.47
N PRO A 7 -19.75 0.28 19.11
CA PRO A 7 -18.88 1.09 19.95
C PRO A 7 -19.45 2.52 20.07
N ALA A 8 -19.39 3.11 21.27
CA ALA A 8 -19.88 4.46 21.57
C ALA A 8 -19.22 5.58 20.74
N ASN A 9 -18.11 5.29 20.07
CA ASN A 9 -17.43 6.16 19.10
C ASN A 9 -17.87 5.85 17.66
N GLU A 10 -19.16 5.56 17.47
CA GLU A 10 -19.76 5.46 16.15
C GLU A 10 -19.75 6.88 15.55
N LEU A 11 -18.84 7.13 14.60
CA LEU A 11 -18.78 8.41 13.90
C LEU A 11 -20.17 8.69 13.33
N SER A 12 -20.64 9.92 13.52
CA SER A 12 -21.87 10.38 12.90
C SER A 12 -21.79 10.08 11.39
N PRO A 13 -22.85 9.60 10.73
CA PRO A 13 -22.82 9.22 9.31
C PRO A 13 -22.45 10.37 8.35
N GLN A 14 -22.33 11.61 8.85
CA GLN A 14 -21.91 12.77 8.09
C GLN A 14 -20.38 12.93 7.97
N GLU A 15 -19.63 12.51 9.00
CA GLU A 15 -18.16 12.59 9.02
C GLU A 15 -17.48 11.71 7.96
N PRO A 16 -17.88 10.43 7.72
CA PRO A 16 -17.24 9.59 6.72
C PRO A 16 -17.46 10.09 5.29
N ARG A 17 -18.58 10.79 5.02
CA ARG A 17 -18.84 11.39 3.69
C ARG A 17 -17.84 12.49 3.38
N ARG A 18 -17.56 13.37 4.34
CA ARG A 18 -16.57 14.45 4.20
C ARG A 18 -15.16 13.91 3.98
N VAL A 19 -14.80 12.85 4.71
CA VAL A 19 -13.52 12.13 4.52
C VAL A 19 -13.41 11.55 3.11
N LEU A 20 -14.48 10.93 2.61
CA LEU A 20 -14.52 10.37 1.27
C LEU A 20 -14.45 11.45 0.17
N GLU A 21 -15.13 12.58 0.35
CA GLU A 21 -15.05 13.72 -0.56
C GLU A 21 -13.61 14.23 -0.67
N VAL A 22 -12.97 14.52 0.46
CA VAL A 22 -11.58 15.01 0.49
C VAL A 22 -10.61 13.99 -0.12
N ALA A 23 -10.76 12.70 0.21
CA ALA A 23 -9.90 11.66 -0.36
C ALA A 23 -10.04 11.51 -1.90
N ASN A 24 -11.16 11.96 -2.47
CA ASN A 24 -11.41 11.92 -3.92
C ASN A 24 -11.21 13.25 -4.63
N GLN A 25 -10.82 14.31 -3.91
CA GLN A 25 -10.40 15.55 -4.54
C GLN A 25 -9.15 15.31 -5.40
N PRO A 26 -8.99 16.02 -6.54
CA PRO A 26 -7.91 15.78 -7.48
C PRO A 26 -6.50 15.93 -6.85
N GLU A 27 -6.36 16.74 -5.81
CA GLU A 27 -5.10 16.89 -5.07
C GLU A 27 -4.69 15.63 -4.28
N PHE A 28 -5.68 14.91 -3.75
CA PHE A 28 -5.49 13.76 -2.87
C PHE A 28 -5.82 12.41 -3.54
N ALA A 29 -6.45 12.42 -4.72
CA ALA A 29 -6.94 11.24 -5.42
C ALA A 29 -5.87 10.19 -5.67
N SER A 30 -4.62 10.63 -5.90
CA SER A 30 -3.47 9.73 -6.13
C SER A 30 -2.63 9.41 -4.89
N LEU A 31 -2.98 9.99 -3.74
CA LEU A 31 -2.19 9.86 -2.52
C LEU A 31 -2.75 8.73 -1.62
N PRO A 32 -1.88 7.98 -0.94
CA PRO A 32 -2.30 7.04 0.10
C PRO A 32 -2.78 7.80 1.36
N PRO A 33 -3.64 7.20 2.19
CA PRO A 33 -4.18 7.81 3.40
C PRO A 33 -3.16 8.49 4.32
N HIS A 34 -1.99 7.89 4.56
CA HIS A 34 -0.96 8.49 5.41
C HIS A 34 -0.46 9.86 4.87
N GLN A 35 -0.37 10.02 3.55
CA GLN A 35 0.06 11.28 2.94
C GLN A 35 -1.06 12.32 2.96
N ILE A 36 -2.31 11.89 2.83
CA ILE A 36 -3.48 12.78 2.94
C ILE A 36 -3.54 13.36 4.35
N VAL A 37 -3.43 12.53 5.39
CA VAL A 37 -3.44 13.00 6.78
C VAL A 37 -2.27 13.95 7.07
N ALA A 38 -1.06 13.64 6.58
CA ALA A 38 0.10 14.53 6.74
C ALA A 38 -0.13 15.90 6.09
N ARG A 39 -0.61 15.93 4.84
CA ARG A 39 -0.89 17.20 4.15
C ARG A 39 -2.00 18.02 4.80
N LEU A 40 -3.04 17.35 5.28
CA LEU A 40 -4.12 18.01 6.02
C LEU A 40 -3.59 18.63 7.33
N ALA A 41 -2.67 17.93 8.02
CA ALA A 41 -2.00 18.45 9.20
C ALA A 41 -1.10 19.67 8.87
N ASP A 42 -0.36 19.63 7.76
CA ASP A 42 0.43 20.77 7.28
C ASP A 42 -0.46 21.99 6.96
N GLN A 43 -1.69 21.75 6.50
CA GLN A 43 -2.72 22.77 6.27
C GLN A 43 -3.47 23.19 7.55
N GLY A 44 -3.11 22.65 8.72
CA GLY A 44 -3.76 22.93 10.00
C GLY A 44 -5.20 22.40 10.11
N THR A 45 -5.62 21.51 9.20
CA THR A 45 -6.98 21.00 9.12
C THR A 45 -7.01 19.56 9.62
N TRP A 46 -7.72 19.29 10.73
CA TRP A 46 -7.96 17.93 11.19
C TRP A 46 -9.33 17.43 10.71
N LEU A 47 -9.34 16.31 9.99
CA LEU A 47 -10.58 15.70 9.48
C LEU A 47 -10.87 14.36 10.16
N ALA A 48 -9.87 13.46 10.19
CA ALA A 48 -9.97 12.16 10.85
C ALA A 48 -8.58 11.53 11.03
N SER A 49 -8.50 10.47 11.85
CA SER A 49 -7.30 9.65 11.97
C SER A 49 -7.01 8.84 10.70
N GLU A 50 -5.75 8.41 10.51
CA GLU A 50 -5.36 7.53 9.40
C GLU A 50 -6.18 6.23 9.37
N SER A 51 -6.44 5.64 10.55
CA SER A 51 -7.25 4.43 10.67
C SER A 51 -8.70 4.64 10.20
N THR A 52 -9.27 5.81 10.48
CA THR A 52 -10.59 6.20 9.98
C THR A 52 -10.58 6.33 8.46
N PHE A 53 -9.57 6.97 7.86
CA PHE A 53 -9.44 7.04 6.40
C PHE A 53 -9.40 5.65 5.76
N TYR A 54 -8.61 4.72 6.31
CA TYR A 54 -8.59 3.36 5.78
C TYR A 54 -9.93 2.64 5.90
N ARG A 55 -10.67 2.85 6.99
CA ARG A 55 -12.00 2.25 7.17
C ARG A 55 -13.01 2.80 6.17
N VAL A 56 -13.08 4.12 6.01
CA VAL A 56 -13.98 4.79 5.06
C VAL A 56 -13.68 4.39 3.61
N LEU A 57 -12.41 4.39 3.22
CA LEU A 57 -12.02 3.97 1.87
C LEU A 57 -12.26 2.47 1.62
N ARG A 58 -12.19 1.64 2.67
CA ARG A 58 -12.53 0.22 2.58
C ARG A 58 -14.03 0.02 2.40
N GLU A 59 -14.86 0.74 3.15
CA GLU A 59 -16.32 0.68 3.04
C GLU A 59 -16.81 1.19 1.68
N ALA A 60 -16.13 2.17 1.09
CA ALA A 60 -16.42 2.68 -0.25
C ALA A 60 -15.82 1.83 -1.39
N GLU A 61 -15.20 0.67 -1.10
CA GLU A 61 -14.48 -0.18 -2.06
C GLU A 61 -13.33 0.51 -2.84
N GLN A 62 -12.89 1.70 -2.41
CA GLN A 62 -11.85 2.48 -3.08
C GLN A 62 -10.44 2.16 -2.57
N ARG A 63 -10.22 0.90 -2.20
CA ARG A 63 -8.93 0.34 -1.76
C ARG A 63 -8.07 -0.13 -2.93
N HIS A 64 -8.31 0.39 -4.12
CA HIS A 64 -7.45 0.16 -5.27
C HIS A 64 -6.15 0.97 -5.16
N PRO A 65 -5.06 0.53 -5.81
CA PRO A 65 -3.83 1.31 -5.89
C PRO A 65 -4.14 2.73 -6.41
N ARG A 66 -3.84 3.75 -5.62
CA ARG A 66 -4.03 5.18 -5.99
C ARG A 66 -2.81 5.77 -6.70
N GLY A 67 -1.71 5.03 -6.79
CA GLY A 67 -0.50 5.45 -7.47
C GLY A 67 -0.47 5.06 -8.96
N ARG A 68 0.49 5.66 -9.69
CA ARG A 68 0.77 5.34 -11.10
C ARG A 68 1.46 3.98 -11.31
N SER A 69 1.64 3.20 -10.24
CA SER A 69 2.29 1.90 -10.30
C SER A 69 1.44 0.95 -11.12
N ARG A 70 2.08 0.28 -12.09
CA ARG A 70 1.40 -0.75 -12.87
C ARG A 70 1.04 -1.92 -11.95
N PRO A 71 -0.15 -2.52 -12.13
CA PRO A 71 -0.49 -3.73 -11.37
C PRO A 71 0.55 -4.82 -11.67
N PRO A 72 0.90 -5.65 -10.68
CA PRO A 72 1.82 -6.75 -10.90
C PRO A 72 1.25 -7.70 -11.96
N VAL A 73 2.05 -7.94 -13.00
CA VAL A 73 1.68 -8.89 -14.05
C VAL A 73 2.02 -10.30 -13.56
N LYS A 74 1.01 -11.16 -13.44
CA LYS A 74 1.22 -12.58 -13.16
C LYS A 74 1.86 -13.22 -14.40
N ARG A 75 3.13 -13.60 -14.29
CA ARG A 75 3.83 -14.36 -15.33
C ARG A 75 3.79 -15.84 -14.97
N ALA A 76 3.61 -16.70 -15.97
CA ALA A 76 3.80 -18.13 -15.79
C ALA A 76 5.25 -18.39 -15.36
N LEU A 77 5.45 -19.28 -14.40
CA LEU A 77 6.79 -19.70 -13.99
C LEU A 77 7.44 -20.46 -15.15
N THR A 78 8.61 -20.02 -15.57
CA THR A 78 9.43 -20.75 -16.54
C THR A 78 10.23 -21.81 -15.79
N THR A 79 9.68 -23.03 -15.70
CA THR A 79 10.42 -24.19 -15.20
C THR A 79 11.25 -24.75 -16.35
N HIS A 80 12.57 -24.62 -16.26
CA HIS A 80 13.49 -25.28 -17.18
C HIS A 80 13.81 -26.68 -16.64
N VAL A 81 13.73 -27.70 -17.50
CA VAL A 81 14.06 -29.09 -17.17
C VAL A 81 15.33 -29.48 -17.92
N ALA A 82 16.24 -30.20 -17.27
CA ALA A 82 17.46 -30.74 -17.88
C ALA A 82 17.41 -32.27 -17.82
N ASP A 83 17.48 -32.92 -18.98
CA ASP A 83 17.43 -34.38 -19.14
C ASP A 83 18.85 -34.98 -19.36
N GLY A 84 19.87 -34.13 -19.43
CA GLY A 84 21.25 -34.54 -19.66
C GLY A 84 22.27 -33.57 -19.05
N PRO A 85 23.54 -33.99 -18.95
CA PRO A 85 24.59 -33.15 -18.41
C PRO A 85 24.75 -31.89 -19.26
N ASN A 86 25.00 -30.76 -18.59
CA ASN A 86 25.35 -29.49 -19.23
C ASN A 86 24.24 -28.77 -20.04
N GLN A 87 22.97 -29.15 -19.85
CA GLN A 87 21.85 -28.55 -20.60
C GLN A 87 21.27 -27.27 -19.98
N LEU A 88 21.46 -27.07 -18.67
CA LEU A 88 20.90 -25.94 -17.93
C LEU A 88 21.97 -25.35 -17.03
N TRP A 89 22.16 -24.05 -17.17
CA TRP A 89 23.06 -23.26 -16.35
C TRP A 89 22.24 -22.19 -15.65
N CYS A 90 22.30 -22.16 -14.33
CA CYS A 90 21.70 -21.11 -13.51
C CYS A 90 22.81 -20.54 -12.65
N TRP A 91 22.97 -19.22 -12.66
CA TRP A 91 23.90 -18.51 -11.79
C TRP A 91 23.10 -17.57 -10.91
N ASP A 92 23.49 -17.50 -9.64
CA ASP A 92 23.03 -16.49 -8.70
C ASP A 92 24.25 -15.76 -8.14
N ILE A 93 24.09 -14.48 -7.82
CA ILE A 93 25.14 -13.70 -7.18
C ILE A 93 24.80 -13.50 -5.71
N THR A 94 25.66 -14.02 -4.83
CA THR A 94 25.55 -13.74 -3.41
C THR A 94 26.33 -12.47 -3.08
N TRP A 95 25.63 -11.45 -2.61
CA TRP A 95 26.27 -10.27 -2.05
C TRP A 95 26.93 -10.63 -0.72
N LEU A 96 28.26 -10.56 -0.68
CA LEU A 96 29.01 -10.76 0.56
C LEU A 96 28.79 -9.54 1.48
N LEU A 97 28.49 -9.83 2.75
CA LEU A 97 28.35 -8.81 3.78
C LEU A 97 29.69 -8.12 4.00
N THR A 98 29.77 -6.85 3.61
CA THR A 98 30.91 -5.97 3.90
C THR A 98 30.64 -5.18 5.18
N THR A 99 31.65 -5.09 6.06
CA THR A 99 31.60 -4.23 7.26
C THR A 99 31.62 -2.74 6.90
N VAL A 100 31.99 -2.39 5.66
CA VAL A 100 32.11 -1.01 5.18
C VAL A 100 30.99 -0.71 4.17
N LYS A 101 30.10 0.22 4.51
CA LYS A 101 29.08 0.73 3.58
C LYS A 101 29.75 1.49 2.43
N GLY A 102 29.29 1.25 1.21
CA GLY A 102 29.73 2.00 0.02
C GLY A 102 31.01 1.49 -0.65
N ARG A 103 31.57 0.34 -0.23
CA ARG A 103 32.61 -0.36 -0.97
C ARG A 103 32.04 -1.60 -1.64
N TYR A 104 32.13 -1.62 -2.97
CA TYR A 104 31.75 -2.75 -3.80
C TYR A 104 33.03 -3.34 -4.37
N PHE A 105 33.19 -4.66 -4.26
CA PHE A 105 34.25 -5.39 -4.96
C PHE A 105 33.70 -5.70 -6.36
N TYR A 106 34.44 -5.29 -7.39
CA TYR A 106 34.11 -5.48 -8.81
C TYR A 106 34.99 -6.58 -9.40
#